data_AF-A0AAJ0TEK9-F1
#
_entry.id   AF-A0AAJ0TEK9-F1
#
_cell.length_a   1.000
_cell.length_b   1.000
_cell.length_c   1.000
_cell.angle_alpha   90.00
_cell.angle_beta   90.00
_cell.angle_gamma   90.00
#
_symmetry.space_group_name_H-M   'P 1'
#
loop_
_entity.id
_entity.type
_entity.pdbx_description
1 polymer ?
#
loop_
_entity_poly.entity_id
_entity_poly.type
_entity_poly.pdbx_seq_one_letter_code
_entity_poly.pdbx_strand_id
1 'polypeptide(L)'
;MEIMKGQVSIIEAIVASIALFIAFNMIINTGVYQTNWKEAVGSMNGRDVLVTADRLGKLYDYSFSLSAFNSEFISKLDSVNDSIIRLDAVGTPGNVAYVACDCTNDQMNYVQGILNSVKFNNRQISFTVCSTALPAINTCGSGAKYPNALVIWGYKDLTPQDTMNNLTDFINNNNGIIEIADIPNAKVDGIGTDDDVAQKLIFGLKSTSDTFPSITQDNFLTPQDAYQAAYQAYKAFYHLPYTATATGKGNSFKMEGGQQITCNGNTGNFNIQNNNFQFWICSDGKAYFDTSIPQNNKADIVISQGQSFLIGSSNFTMNYIDTPDKIRVSFKPAYPFNDFVVADESHNKLLPIDDDKGKGLLSMGFWDINLQKPISAVIFNGTDSGKTAWVADFSRTGLANTGDDHRQLLSSLIFSVMNKNQKQKFQQIGQVTSYINVNNTDILDIYRIDLSVGKPF
;
A
#
# COMPACT_ATOMS: atom_id res chain seq x y z
N MET A 1 -4.39 87.19 31.04
CA MET A 1 -4.73 85.85 31.57
C MET A 1 -5.90 85.19 30.84
N GLU A 2 -6.64 85.90 29.97
CA GLU A 2 -7.75 85.33 29.18
C GLU A 2 -7.31 84.61 27.88
N ILE A 3 -6.19 85.01 27.28
CA ILE A 3 -5.64 84.37 26.05
C ILE A 3 -5.23 82.90 26.31
N MET A 4 -4.71 82.59 27.51
CA MET A 4 -4.35 81.22 27.90
C MET A 4 -5.57 80.31 28.04
N LYS A 5 -6.75 80.84 28.41
CA LYS A 5 -7.97 80.02 28.55
C LYS A 5 -8.50 79.56 27.19
N GLY A 6 -8.45 80.43 26.18
CA GLY A 6 -8.85 80.08 24.81
C GLY A 6 -7.96 79.00 24.18
N GLN A 7 -6.64 79.05 24.41
CA GLN A 7 -5.71 78.03 23.92
C GLN A 7 -5.94 76.67 24.59
N VAL A 8 -6.22 76.66 25.89
CA VAL A 8 -6.55 75.42 26.62
C VAL A 8 -7.85 74.81 26.10
N SER A 9 -8.90 75.60 25.88
CA SER A 9 -10.17 75.08 25.33
C SER A 9 -10.03 74.54 23.90
N ILE A 10 -9.16 75.14 23.07
CA ILE A 10 -8.89 74.61 21.72
C ILE A 10 -8.16 73.27 21.82
N ILE A 11 -7.17 73.15 22.71
CA ILE A 11 -6.45 71.89 22.92
C ILE A 11 -7.37 70.82 23.48
N GLU A 12 -8.24 71.13 24.45
CA GLU A 12 -9.26 70.21 24.96
C GLU A 12 -10.22 69.74 23.88
N ALA A 13 -10.68 70.64 22.99
CA ALA A 13 -11.56 70.26 21.89
C ALA A 13 -10.87 69.32 20.89
N ILE A 14 -9.58 69.56 20.59
CA ILE A 14 -8.79 68.67 19.73
C ILE A 14 -8.60 67.30 20.38
N VAL A 15 -8.22 67.26 21.66
CA VAL A 15 -8.02 66.01 22.41
C VAL A 15 -9.34 65.24 22.54
N ALA A 16 -10.45 65.92 22.85
CA ALA A 16 -11.77 65.31 22.92
C ALA A 16 -12.20 64.75 21.55
N SER A 17 -11.91 65.46 20.45
CA SER A 17 -12.20 65.00 19.09
C SER A 17 -11.39 63.77 18.72
N ILE A 18 -10.11 63.72 19.09
CA ILE A 18 -9.24 62.55 18.89
C ILE A 18 -9.74 61.37 19.73
N ALA A 19 -10.07 61.60 21.01
CA ALA A 19 -10.60 60.57 21.89
C ALA A 19 -11.94 60.01 21.38
N LEU A 20 -12.84 60.87 20.90
CA LEU A 20 -14.08 60.47 20.23
C LEU A 20 -13.81 59.66 18.97
N PHE A 21 -12.86 60.05 18.14
CA PHE A 21 -12.53 59.33 16.90
C PHE A 21 -11.92 57.94 17.17
N ILE A 22 -11.07 57.82 18.20
CA ILE A 22 -10.52 56.53 18.65
C ILE A 22 -11.63 55.65 19.23
N ALA A 23 -12.50 56.22 20.08
CA ALA A 23 -13.66 55.50 20.63
C ALA A 23 -14.62 55.06 19.51
N PHE A 24 -14.84 55.89 18.49
CA PHE A 24 -15.68 55.56 17.34
C PHE A 24 -15.07 54.40 16.53
N ASN A 25 -13.76 54.37 16.32
CA ASN A 25 -13.09 53.25 15.64
C ASN A 25 -13.01 51.97 16.49
N MET A 26 -13.00 52.08 17.83
CA MET A 26 -13.08 50.93 18.72
C MET A 26 -14.49 50.33 18.78
N ILE A 27 -15.53 51.17 18.79
CA ILE A 27 -16.93 50.75 18.87
C ILE A 27 -17.45 50.30 17.50
N ILE A 28 -17.14 51.05 16.45
CA ILE A 28 -17.38 50.65 15.06
C ILE A 28 -16.15 49.88 14.61
N ASN A 29 -16.06 48.63 15.06
CA ASN A 29 -15.20 47.67 14.41
C ASN A 29 -15.64 47.64 12.93
N THR A 30 -14.84 48.20 12.02
CA THR A 30 -15.02 48.00 10.59
C THR A 30 -14.69 46.54 10.33
N GLY A 31 -15.59 45.66 10.76
CA GLY A 31 -15.61 44.27 10.36
C GLY A 31 -15.77 44.32 8.86
N VAL A 32 -14.65 44.27 8.15
CA VAL A 32 -14.63 43.93 6.74
C VAL A 32 -15.34 42.59 6.72
N TYR A 33 -16.59 42.57 6.29
CA TYR A 33 -17.30 41.34 6.00
C TYR A 33 -16.46 40.68 4.91
N GLN A 34 -15.56 39.78 5.30
CA GLN A 34 -14.97 38.85 4.37
C GLN A 34 -16.14 37.98 3.92
N THR A 35 -16.70 38.33 2.77
CA THR A 35 -17.79 37.56 2.22
C THR A 35 -17.23 36.22 1.78
N ASN A 36 -17.75 35.12 2.31
CA ASN A 36 -17.38 33.75 1.89
C ASN A 36 -17.85 33.41 0.47
N TRP A 37 -18.28 34.41 -0.32
CA TRP A 37 -18.67 34.24 -1.73
C TRP A 37 -17.57 33.61 -2.58
N LYS A 38 -16.31 34.02 -2.38
CA LYS A 38 -15.18 33.42 -3.12
C LYS A 38 -15.00 31.94 -2.78
N GLU A 39 -15.24 31.57 -1.52
CA GLU A 39 -15.16 30.19 -1.04
C GLU A 39 -16.32 29.34 -1.58
N ALA A 40 -17.53 29.88 -1.52
CA ALA A 40 -18.74 29.24 -2.05
C ALA A 40 -18.63 29.00 -3.57
N VAL A 41 -18.14 29.98 -4.33
CA VAL A 41 -17.89 29.83 -5.78
C VAL A 41 -16.81 28.79 -6.04
N GLY A 42 -15.71 28.78 -5.27
CA GLY A 42 -14.66 27.76 -5.39
C GLY A 42 -15.18 26.34 -5.14
N SER A 43 -16.02 26.16 -4.12
CA SER A 43 -16.64 24.87 -3.81
C SER A 43 -17.67 24.43 -4.87
N MET A 44 -18.49 25.34 -5.39
CA MET A 44 -19.39 25.06 -6.52
C MET A 44 -18.63 24.64 -7.76
N ASN A 45 -17.61 25.41 -8.16
CA ASN A 45 -16.76 25.08 -9.30
C ASN A 45 -16.11 23.71 -9.11
N GLY A 46 -15.61 23.42 -7.90
CA GLY A 46 -15.01 22.13 -7.61
C GLY A 46 -15.97 20.96 -7.75
N ARG A 47 -17.21 21.13 -7.27
CA ARG A 47 -18.27 20.13 -7.44
C ARG A 47 -18.64 19.92 -8.91
N ASP A 48 -18.79 21.00 -9.67
CA ASP A 48 -19.17 20.94 -11.08
C ASP A 48 -18.07 20.27 -11.92
N VAL A 49 -16.80 20.54 -11.62
CA VAL A 49 -15.62 19.87 -12.21
C VAL A 49 -15.70 18.36 -11.96
N LEU A 50 -15.90 17.93 -10.71
CA LEU A 50 -15.95 16.50 -10.35
C LEU A 50 -17.14 15.80 -11.00
N VAL A 51 -18.35 16.39 -10.92
CA VAL A 51 -19.57 15.81 -11.51
C VAL A 51 -19.47 15.75 -13.03
N THR A 52 -18.87 16.74 -13.67
CA THR A 52 -18.70 16.75 -15.12
C THR A 52 -17.69 15.68 -15.55
N ALA A 53 -16.55 15.56 -14.87
CA ALA A 53 -15.58 14.50 -15.13
C ALA A 53 -16.20 13.10 -14.94
N ASP A 54 -17.06 12.92 -13.94
CA ASP A 54 -17.77 11.66 -13.70
C ASP A 54 -18.77 11.33 -14.82
N ARG A 55 -19.58 12.31 -15.23
CA ARG A 55 -20.55 12.16 -16.33
C ARG A 55 -19.87 11.88 -17.68
N LEU A 56 -18.62 12.29 -17.86
CA LEU A 56 -17.82 11.95 -19.03
C LEU A 56 -17.23 10.53 -18.96
N GLY A 57 -17.37 9.82 -17.83
CA GLY A 57 -16.75 8.52 -17.59
C GLY A 57 -15.22 8.59 -17.47
N LYS A 58 -14.66 9.79 -17.25
CA LYS A 58 -13.21 10.04 -17.25
C LYS A 58 -12.65 10.32 -15.86
N LEU A 59 -13.50 10.49 -14.85
CA LEU A 59 -13.06 10.78 -13.49
C LEU A 59 -12.11 9.71 -12.93
N TYR A 60 -12.31 8.43 -13.29
CA TYR A 60 -11.40 7.35 -12.94
C TYR A 60 -9.99 7.58 -13.50
N ASP A 61 -9.88 7.75 -14.82
CA ASP A 61 -8.61 7.97 -15.53
C ASP A 61 -7.89 9.22 -14.97
N TYR A 62 -8.65 10.29 -14.75
CA TYR A 62 -8.14 11.56 -14.24
C TYR A 62 -7.66 11.49 -12.79
N SER A 63 -8.32 10.72 -11.93
CA SER A 63 -7.94 10.57 -10.52
C SER A 63 -6.52 10.00 -10.32
N PHE A 64 -5.95 9.41 -11.37
CA PHE A 64 -4.62 8.81 -11.35
C PHE A 64 -3.65 9.44 -12.35
N SER A 65 -4.05 10.50 -13.05
CA SER A 65 -3.22 11.20 -14.01
C SER A 65 -3.51 12.70 -13.95
N LEU A 66 -2.80 13.40 -13.05
CA LEU A 66 -2.94 14.85 -12.91
C LEU A 66 -2.61 15.59 -14.20
N SER A 67 -1.66 15.09 -14.99
CA SER A 67 -1.35 15.65 -16.30
C SER A 67 -2.54 15.53 -17.25
N ALA A 68 -3.17 14.36 -17.36
CA ALA A 68 -4.35 14.18 -18.22
C ALA A 68 -5.55 15.00 -17.72
N PHE A 69 -5.77 15.05 -16.41
CA PHE A 69 -6.80 15.90 -15.81
C PHE A 69 -6.58 17.37 -16.17
N ASN A 70 -5.34 17.86 -16.04
CA ASN A 70 -5.03 19.26 -16.33
C ASN A 70 -5.08 19.58 -17.83
N SER A 71 -4.46 18.75 -18.68
CA SER A 71 -4.31 19.04 -20.10
C SER A 71 -5.54 18.71 -20.93
N GLU A 72 -6.33 17.70 -20.56
CA GLU A 72 -7.46 17.22 -21.35
C GLU A 72 -8.81 17.73 -20.85
N PHE A 73 -8.89 18.13 -19.57
CA PHE A 73 -10.15 18.54 -18.94
C PHE A 73 -10.08 19.97 -18.41
N ILE A 74 -9.20 20.29 -17.45
CA ILE A 74 -9.15 21.63 -16.83
C ILE A 74 -8.82 22.72 -17.85
N SER A 75 -7.88 22.47 -18.76
CA SER A 75 -7.49 23.42 -19.82
C SER A 75 -8.66 23.84 -20.73
N LYS A 76 -9.76 23.08 -20.75
CA LYS A 76 -10.97 23.35 -21.55
C LYS A 76 -12.05 24.09 -20.75
N LEU A 77 -11.83 24.34 -19.46
CA LEU A 77 -12.79 25.02 -18.59
C LEU A 77 -12.34 26.47 -18.37
N ASP A 78 -12.86 27.38 -19.19
CA ASP A 78 -12.56 28.82 -19.12
C ASP A 78 -12.84 29.44 -17.73
N SER A 79 -13.78 28.86 -16.98
CA SER A 79 -14.21 29.34 -15.65
C SER A 79 -13.21 29.06 -14.52
N VAL A 80 -12.13 28.32 -14.78
CA VAL A 80 -11.19 27.86 -13.74
C VAL A 80 -9.74 28.24 -14.03
N ASN A 81 -9.49 29.04 -15.07
CA ASN A 81 -8.14 29.45 -15.51
C ASN A 81 -7.31 30.17 -14.43
N ASP A 82 -7.95 30.87 -13.49
CA ASP A 82 -7.27 31.55 -12.39
C ASP A 82 -7.16 30.69 -11.12
N SER A 83 -7.41 29.38 -11.19
CA SER A 83 -7.33 28.50 -10.03
C SER A 83 -6.28 27.42 -10.18
N ILE A 84 -5.53 27.19 -9.10
CA ILE A 84 -4.68 26.02 -8.95
C ILE A 84 -5.60 24.86 -8.56
N ILE A 85 -5.79 23.93 -9.48
CA ILE A 85 -6.61 22.75 -9.26
C ILE A 85 -5.72 21.53 -9.05
N ARG A 86 -6.04 20.75 -8.02
CA ARG A 86 -5.38 19.48 -7.74
C ARG A 86 -6.39 18.40 -7.45
N LEU A 87 -6.20 17.23 -8.02
CA LEU A 87 -7.02 16.04 -7.82
C LEU A 87 -6.19 14.95 -7.13
N ASP A 88 -6.63 14.49 -5.96
CA ASP A 88 -5.96 13.42 -5.20
C ASP A 88 -6.91 12.25 -4.94
N ALA A 89 -6.50 11.04 -5.29
CA ALA A 89 -7.19 9.81 -4.89
C ALA A 89 -6.68 9.31 -3.54
N VAL A 90 -7.57 9.14 -2.57
CA VAL A 90 -7.27 8.63 -1.22
C VAL A 90 -7.53 7.12 -1.19
N GLY A 91 -6.61 6.38 -0.60
CA GLY A 91 -6.76 4.94 -0.34
C GLY A 91 -6.13 4.04 -1.40
N THR A 92 -5.66 4.60 -2.51
CA THR A 92 -4.97 3.92 -3.62
C THR A 92 -3.57 4.51 -3.83
N PRO A 93 -2.52 3.72 -4.10
CA PRO A 93 -1.25 4.30 -4.51
C PRO A 93 -1.34 4.97 -5.88
N GLY A 94 -0.58 6.04 -6.07
CA GLY A 94 -0.40 6.66 -7.39
C GLY A 94 0.49 5.81 -8.30
N ASN A 95 0.83 6.34 -9.48
CA ASN A 95 1.53 5.57 -10.52
C ASN A 95 3.00 5.28 -10.19
N VAL A 96 3.57 5.96 -9.19
CA VAL A 96 4.94 5.72 -8.71
C VAL A 96 4.91 5.54 -7.20
N ALA A 97 5.59 4.51 -6.72
CA ALA A 97 5.75 4.21 -5.31
C ALA A 97 7.22 3.91 -4.98
N TYR A 98 7.67 4.37 -3.81
CA TYR A 98 9.03 4.20 -3.33
C TYR A 98 9.04 3.29 -2.10
N VAL A 99 9.92 2.28 -2.10
CA VAL A 99 10.08 1.34 -0.99
C VAL A 99 11.53 1.37 -0.55
N ALA A 100 11.78 1.82 0.67
CA ALA A 100 13.11 1.72 1.27
C ALA A 100 13.34 0.32 1.80
N CYS A 101 14.57 -0.16 1.72
CA CYS A 101 14.96 -1.52 2.11
C CYS A 101 16.26 -1.45 2.92
N ASP A 102 16.19 -1.80 4.21
CA ASP A 102 17.37 -2.16 5.01
C ASP A 102 17.67 -3.64 4.77
N CYS A 103 18.34 -3.91 3.65
CA CYS A 103 18.43 -5.23 3.03
C CYS A 103 19.77 -5.38 2.29
N THR A 104 20.17 -6.62 1.99
CA THR A 104 21.26 -6.88 1.05
C THR A 104 20.85 -6.56 -0.39
N ASN A 105 21.82 -6.42 -1.30
CA ASN A 105 21.52 -6.18 -2.72
C ASN A 105 20.66 -7.27 -3.35
N ASP A 106 20.87 -8.54 -2.97
CA ASP A 106 20.09 -9.66 -3.51
C ASP A 106 18.63 -9.62 -3.03
N GLN A 107 18.41 -9.30 -1.75
CA GLN A 107 17.08 -9.08 -1.18
C GLN A 107 16.39 -7.88 -1.83
N MET A 108 17.11 -6.77 -2.05
CA MET A 108 16.57 -5.62 -2.77
C MET A 108 16.15 -5.96 -4.20
N ASN A 109 17.00 -6.67 -4.94
CA ASN A 109 16.69 -7.11 -6.30
C ASN A 109 15.49 -8.06 -6.31
N TYR A 110 15.36 -8.91 -5.30
CA TYR A 110 14.20 -9.77 -5.10
C TYR A 110 12.91 -8.96 -4.87
N VAL A 111 12.89 -8.01 -3.92
CA VAL A 111 11.75 -7.11 -3.68
C VAL A 111 11.41 -6.31 -4.94
N GLN A 112 12.42 -5.73 -5.60
CA GLN A 112 12.25 -4.98 -6.83
C GLN A 112 11.68 -5.84 -7.96
N GLY A 113 12.09 -7.12 -8.05
CA GLY A 113 11.59 -8.08 -9.02
C GLY A 113 10.11 -8.42 -8.80
N ILE A 114 9.69 -8.61 -7.55
CA ILE A 114 8.28 -8.85 -7.18
C ILE A 114 7.41 -7.66 -7.53
N LEU A 115 7.87 -6.46 -7.18
CA LEU A 115 7.13 -5.22 -7.40
C LEU A 115 7.24 -4.70 -8.84
N ASN A 116 8.12 -5.29 -9.66
CA ASN A 116 8.25 -4.92 -11.05
C ASN A 116 6.97 -5.29 -11.80
N SER A 117 6.42 -4.34 -12.55
CA SER A 117 5.29 -4.59 -13.44
C SER A 117 3.95 -4.95 -12.75
N VAL A 118 3.78 -4.61 -11.47
CA VAL A 118 2.49 -4.71 -10.75
C VAL A 118 1.42 -3.93 -11.50
N LYS A 119 0.37 -4.63 -11.95
CA LYS A 119 -0.74 -4.06 -12.70
C LYS A 119 -2.05 -4.49 -12.09
N PHE A 120 -2.89 -3.52 -11.73
CA PHE A 120 -4.25 -3.77 -11.29
C PHE A 120 -5.15 -2.65 -11.77
N ASN A 121 -6.43 -2.96 -11.98
CA ASN A 121 -7.41 -2.03 -12.54
C ASN A 121 -6.94 -1.32 -13.82
N ASN A 122 -6.29 -2.04 -14.74
CA ASN A 122 -5.64 -1.51 -15.94
C ASN A 122 -4.53 -0.46 -15.71
N ARG A 123 -4.11 -0.25 -14.45
CA ARG A 123 -3.05 0.69 -14.09
C ARG A 123 -1.75 -0.05 -13.82
N GLN A 124 -0.69 0.41 -14.46
CA GLN A 124 0.67 -0.03 -14.18
C GLN A 124 1.26 0.85 -13.08
N ILE A 125 1.70 0.26 -11.98
CA ILE A 125 2.43 0.98 -10.94
C ILE A 125 3.92 0.74 -11.12
N SER A 126 4.69 1.83 -11.07
CA SER A 126 6.15 1.80 -11.07
C SER A 126 6.65 1.84 -9.63
N PHE A 127 7.25 0.74 -9.18
CA PHE A 127 7.91 0.68 -7.89
C PHE A 127 9.41 0.93 -8.03
N THR A 128 9.96 1.75 -7.15
CA THR A 128 11.41 1.95 -7.01
C THR A 128 11.83 1.53 -5.62
N VAL A 129 12.65 0.49 -5.55
CA VAL A 129 13.25 0.00 -4.30
C VAL A 129 14.63 0.63 -4.14
N CYS A 130 14.90 1.14 -2.94
CA CYS A 130 16.10 1.89 -2.60
C CYS A 130 16.73 1.33 -1.33
N SER A 131 18.06 1.32 -1.26
CA SER A 131 18.78 0.94 -0.05
C SER A 131 18.64 2.04 1.00
N THR A 132 18.50 1.65 2.26
CA THR A 132 18.53 2.56 3.42
C THR A 132 19.25 1.92 4.59
N ALA A 133 19.60 2.72 5.60
CA ALA A 133 20.01 2.24 6.91
C ALA A 133 18.98 2.71 7.97
N LEU A 134 18.78 1.94 9.04
CA LEU A 134 17.79 2.29 10.07
C LEU A 134 18.10 3.57 10.87
N PRO A 135 19.37 3.90 11.19
CA PRO A 135 19.70 5.15 11.87
C PRO A 135 19.49 6.40 11.00
N ALA A 136 19.24 6.25 9.70
CA ALA A 136 18.93 7.35 8.79
C ALA A 136 18.15 6.83 7.57
N ILE A 137 16.81 6.95 7.62
CA ILE A 137 15.96 6.50 6.52
C ILE A 137 16.12 7.45 5.33
N ASN A 138 16.79 6.96 4.28
CA ASN A 138 17.15 7.74 3.11
C ASN A 138 15.94 8.04 2.21
N THR A 139 15.98 9.20 1.54
CA THR A 139 15.05 9.49 0.45
C THR A 139 15.36 8.67 -0.80
N CYS A 140 14.36 8.43 -1.63
CA CYS A 140 14.44 7.56 -2.79
C CYS A 140 14.11 8.30 -4.10
N GLY A 141 14.82 7.93 -5.17
CA GLY A 141 14.60 8.44 -6.52
C GLY A 141 15.05 9.88 -6.76
N SER A 142 14.79 10.38 -7.98
CA SER A 142 15.09 11.75 -8.38
C SER A 142 14.20 12.75 -7.63
N GLY A 143 14.81 13.73 -6.97
CA GLY A 143 14.10 14.77 -6.22
C GLY A 143 13.86 14.48 -4.74
N ALA A 144 14.64 13.56 -4.13
CA ALA A 144 14.65 13.29 -2.69
C ALA A 144 13.26 13.01 -2.10
N LYS A 145 12.49 12.11 -2.71
CA LYS A 145 11.16 11.75 -2.22
C LYS A 145 11.26 10.79 -1.04
N TYR A 146 10.48 11.05 -0.01
CA TYR A 146 10.41 10.16 1.14
C TYR A 146 9.71 8.84 0.76
N PRO A 147 10.20 7.68 1.22
CA PRO A 147 9.65 6.38 0.82
C PRO A 147 8.25 6.15 1.40
N ASN A 148 7.39 5.43 0.66
CA ASN A 148 6.02 5.11 1.07
C ASN A 148 5.97 3.95 2.07
N ALA A 149 6.93 3.03 1.99
CA ALA A 149 7.08 1.89 2.87
C ALA A 149 8.56 1.62 3.15
N LEU A 150 8.83 0.98 4.29
CA LEU A 150 10.14 0.48 4.67
C LEU A 150 10.07 -1.05 4.81
N VAL A 151 11.04 -1.75 4.24
CA VAL A 151 11.27 -3.18 4.46
C VAL A 151 12.57 -3.33 5.25
N ILE A 152 12.50 -4.03 6.37
CA ILE A 152 13.65 -4.44 7.18
C ILE A 152 13.80 -5.94 6.98
N TRP A 153 14.96 -6.39 6.47
CA TRP A 153 15.18 -7.81 6.20
C TRP A 153 16.25 -8.39 7.13
N GLY A 154 15.86 -9.45 7.84
CA GLY A 154 16.64 -10.09 8.89
C GLY A 154 16.49 -9.35 10.22
N TYR A 155 16.71 -10.08 11.32
CA TYR A 155 16.62 -9.51 12.66
C TYR A 155 17.66 -8.40 12.86
N LYS A 156 17.21 -7.26 13.41
CA LYS A 156 18.02 -6.11 13.81
C LYS A 156 17.60 -5.70 15.22
N ASP A 157 18.56 -5.31 16.04
CA ASP A 157 18.26 -4.65 17.31
C ASP A 157 17.74 -3.24 17.04
N LEU A 158 16.47 -3.00 17.35
CA LEU A 158 15.79 -1.73 17.11
C LEU A 158 15.86 -0.78 18.33
N THR A 159 16.43 -1.25 19.44
CA THR A 159 16.60 -0.49 20.69
C THR A 159 17.44 0.78 20.58
N PRO A 160 18.47 0.89 19.71
CA PRO A 160 19.25 2.12 19.59
C PRO A 160 18.35 3.34 19.34
N GLN A 161 18.54 4.39 20.14
CA GLN A 161 17.62 5.54 20.20
C GLN A 161 17.39 6.20 18.83
N ASP A 162 18.43 6.36 18.02
CA ASP A 162 18.33 6.95 16.69
C ASP A 162 17.46 6.09 15.76
N THR A 163 17.61 4.77 15.80
CA THR A 163 16.76 3.84 15.07
C THR A 163 15.31 3.98 15.52
N MET A 164 15.04 3.91 16.82
CA MET A 164 13.68 3.98 17.36
C MET A 164 13.00 5.32 17.03
N ASN A 165 13.71 6.44 17.14
CA ASN A 165 13.20 7.77 16.78
C ASN A 165 12.84 7.83 15.29
N ASN A 166 13.73 7.39 14.41
CA ASN A 166 13.49 7.43 12.97
C ASN A 166 12.32 6.53 12.54
N LEU A 167 12.21 5.32 13.11
CA LEU A 167 11.09 4.42 12.81
C LEU A 167 9.76 5.00 13.34
N THR A 168 9.77 5.60 14.52
CA THR A 168 8.60 6.27 15.09
C THR A 168 8.17 7.47 14.24
N ASP A 169 9.11 8.30 13.80
CA ASP A 169 8.86 9.41 12.89
C ASP A 169 8.35 8.92 11.52
N PHE A 170 8.89 7.79 11.03
CA PHE A 170 8.44 7.16 9.78
C PHE A 170 6.96 6.76 9.87
N ILE A 171 6.59 6.09 10.97
CA ILE A 171 5.20 5.67 11.27
C ILE A 171 4.31 6.90 11.45
N ASN A 172 4.72 7.89 12.24
CA ASN A 172 3.93 9.11 12.50
C ASN A 172 3.63 9.93 11.24
N ASN A 173 4.46 9.80 10.20
CA ASN A 173 4.20 10.37 8.88
C ASN A 173 3.26 9.52 8.01
N ASN A 174 2.56 8.54 8.60
CA ASN A 174 1.64 7.61 7.94
C ASN A 174 2.32 6.71 6.90
N ASN A 175 3.60 6.41 7.10
CA ASN A 175 4.31 5.40 6.34
C ASN A 175 4.33 4.08 7.11
N GLY A 176 4.44 2.98 6.37
CA GLY A 176 4.37 1.64 6.96
C GLY A 176 5.67 0.86 6.89
N ILE A 177 5.88 -0.02 7.86
CA ILE A 177 7.10 -0.81 8.01
C ILE A 177 6.75 -2.29 7.93
N ILE A 178 7.51 -3.05 7.15
CA ILE A 178 7.49 -4.51 7.17
C ILE A 178 8.84 -4.98 7.67
N GLU A 179 8.83 -5.89 8.62
CA GLU A 179 10.02 -6.66 8.97
C GLU A 179 9.85 -8.12 8.55
N ILE A 180 10.85 -8.65 7.86
CA ILE A 180 10.95 -10.06 7.47
C ILE A 180 12.11 -10.63 8.27
N ALA A 181 11.82 -11.26 9.41
CA ALA A 181 12.86 -11.67 10.34
C ALA A 181 12.43 -12.84 11.22
N ASP A 182 13.43 -13.65 11.54
CA ASP A 182 13.34 -14.54 12.68
C ASP A 182 13.85 -13.86 13.94
N ILE A 183 12.93 -13.43 14.82
CA ILE A 183 13.24 -12.71 16.05
C ILE A 183 13.46 -13.70 17.20
N PRO A 184 14.69 -13.83 17.74
CA PRO A 184 14.96 -14.78 18.82
C PRO A 184 14.02 -14.59 20.01
N ASN A 185 13.41 -15.67 20.52
CA ASN A 185 12.42 -15.58 21.62
C ASN A 185 12.93 -14.81 22.84
N ALA A 186 14.22 -14.96 23.17
CA ALA A 186 14.88 -14.25 24.28
C ALA A 186 14.92 -12.72 24.12
N LYS A 187 14.68 -12.20 22.91
CA LYS A 187 14.70 -10.76 22.59
C LYS A 187 13.32 -10.10 22.66
N VAL A 188 12.23 -10.87 22.62
CA VAL A 188 10.85 -10.32 22.58
C VAL A 188 10.25 -10.16 23.99
N ASP A 189 10.45 -11.13 24.89
CA ASP A 189 10.01 -11.06 26.29
C ASP A 189 11.10 -11.50 27.28
N GLY A 190 12.37 -11.15 27.01
CA GLY A 190 13.44 -11.46 27.95
C GLY A 190 13.08 -10.97 29.36
N ILE A 191 13.27 -11.83 30.36
CA ILE A 191 13.35 -11.38 31.75
C ILE A 191 14.81 -10.97 31.92
N GLY A 192 15.18 -9.73 31.55
CA GLY A 192 16.57 -9.28 31.60
C GLY A 192 16.86 -7.91 30.95
N THR A 193 18.15 -7.60 30.79
CA THR A 193 18.66 -6.33 30.23
C THR A 193 18.83 -6.33 28.70
N ASP A 194 18.45 -7.43 28.03
CA ASP A 194 18.72 -7.71 26.62
C ASP A 194 17.46 -7.62 25.73
N ASP A 195 16.38 -7.03 26.25
CA ASP A 195 15.07 -6.91 25.63
C ASP A 195 15.06 -5.90 24.49
N ASP A 196 14.60 -6.31 23.31
CA ASP A 196 14.30 -5.39 22.23
C ASP A 196 12.89 -4.82 22.42
N VAL A 197 12.77 -3.89 23.36
CA VAL A 197 11.50 -3.22 23.67
C VAL A 197 10.94 -2.50 22.44
N ALA A 198 11.81 -2.02 21.54
CA ALA A 198 11.39 -1.35 20.31
C ALA A 198 10.67 -2.32 19.37
N GLN A 199 11.17 -3.54 19.22
CA GLN A 199 10.53 -4.60 18.43
C GLN A 199 9.09 -4.89 18.92
N LYS A 200 8.94 -5.03 20.23
CA LYS A 200 7.65 -5.24 20.89
C LYS A 200 6.68 -4.08 20.69
N LEU A 201 7.15 -2.85 20.79
CA LEU A 201 6.31 -1.65 20.64
C LEU A 201 5.91 -1.38 19.18
N ILE A 202 6.87 -1.48 18.26
CA ILE A 202 6.66 -1.15 16.84
C ILE A 202 5.76 -2.20 16.18
N PHE A 203 6.05 -3.49 16.38
CA PHE A 203 5.34 -4.58 15.71
C PHE A 203 4.29 -5.27 16.58
N GLY A 204 4.13 -4.85 17.84
CA GLY A 204 3.07 -5.36 18.72
C GLY A 204 3.22 -6.85 19.02
N LEU A 205 4.44 -7.32 19.25
CA LEU A 205 4.78 -8.74 19.38
C LEU A 205 4.97 -9.15 20.84
N LYS A 206 4.62 -10.39 21.16
CA LYS A 206 5.07 -11.10 22.36
C LYS A 206 5.47 -12.52 22.00
N SER A 207 6.42 -13.08 22.74
CA SER A 207 6.74 -14.49 22.71
C SER A 207 5.77 -15.32 23.56
N THR A 208 5.69 -16.62 23.29
CA THR A 208 5.02 -17.58 24.17
C THR A 208 5.95 -18.75 24.49
N SER A 209 5.82 -19.28 25.71
CA SER A 209 6.50 -20.49 26.15
C SER A 209 5.74 -21.78 25.79
N ASP A 210 4.55 -21.67 25.18
CA ASP A 210 3.70 -22.82 24.85
C ASP A 210 4.43 -23.82 23.94
N THR A 211 4.22 -25.11 24.20
CA THR A 211 4.74 -26.22 23.39
C THR A 211 3.99 -26.33 22.06
N PHE A 212 4.72 -26.55 20.96
CA PHE A 212 4.16 -26.79 19.63
C PHE A 212 3.36 -28.11 19.59
N PRO A 213 2.10 -28.11 19.16
CA PRO A 213 1.52 -29.27 18.51
C PRO A 213 2.15 -29.45 17.13
N SER A 214 2.03 -30.65 16.58
CA SER A 214 2.47 -30.95 15.22
C SER A 214 1.91 -29.94 14.22
N ILE A 215 2.80 -29.22 13.54
CA ILE A 215 2.49 -28.37 12.39
C ILE A 215 1.81 -29.27 11.35
N THR A 216 0.58 -28.92 10.98
CA THR A 216 -0.20 -29.69 10.01
C THR A 216 -0.24 -28.98 8.67
N GLN A 217 -0.62 -27.70 8.64
CA GLN A 217 -0.65 -26.82 7.44
C GLN A 217 -0.60 -25.34 7.87
N ASP A 218 -0.17 -24.45 6.95
CA ASP A 218 -0.27 -23.02 7.15
C ASP A 218 -1.69 -22.54 6.80
N ASN A 219 -2.33 -21.82 7.73
CA ASN A 219 -3.68 -21.30 7.55
C ASN A 219 -3.64 -19.82 7.24
N PHE A 220 -4.15 -19.44 6.07
CA PHE A 220 -4.44 -18.05 5.76
C PHE A 220 -5.72 -17.63 6.47
N LEU A 221 -5.58 -16.82 7.51
CA LEU A 221 -6.67 -16.44 8.39
C LEU A 221 -7.55 -15.43 7.66
N THR A 222 -8.87 -15.67 7.66
CA THR A 222 -9.85 -14.75 7.06
C THR A 222 -10.30 -13.75 8.12
N PRO A 223 -10.01 -12.44 7.93
CA PRO A 223 -10.49 -11.40 8.82
C PRO A 223 -12.03 -11.36 8.83
N GLN A 224 -12.62 -11.12 9.99
CA GLN A 224 -14.08 -11.12 10.18
C GLN A 224 -14.72 -9.82 9.70
N ASP A 225 -13.97 -8.72 9.69
CA ASP A 225 -14.44 -7.41 9.26
C ASP A 225 -13.30 -6.56 8.68
N ALA A 226 -13.68 -5.40 8.12
CA ALA A 226 -12.76 -4.48 7.45
C ALA A 226 -11.91 -3.62 8.39
N TYR A 227 -12.20 -3.62 9.71
CA TYR A 227 -11.48 -2.85 10.71
C TYR A 227 -10.27 -3.60 11.27
N GLN A 228 -10.28 -4.94 11.17
CA GLN A 228 -9.14 -5.76 11.56
C GLN A 228 -7.87 -5.40 10.77
N ALA A 229 -6.75 -5.33 11.48
CA ALA A 229 -5.48 -4.84 10.91
C ALA A 229 -5.02 -5.67 9.69
N ALA A 230 -5.26 -7.00 9.72
CA ALA A 230 -4.91 -7.91 8.63
C ALA A 230 -5.80 -7.77 7.37
N TYR A 231 -6.97 -7.12 7.45
CA TYR A 231 -7.96 -7.07 6.36
C TYR A 231 -7.40 -6.53 5.04
N GLN A 232 -6.63 -5.44 5.11
CA GLN A 232 -6.13 -4.79 3.90
C GLN A 232 -5.13 -5.68 3.15
N ALA A 233 -4.30 -6.42 3.86
CA ALA A 233 -3.36 -7.37 3.26
C ALA A 233 -4.06 -8.63 2.75
N TYR A 234 -5.03 -9.17 3.50
CA TYR A 234 -5.91 -10.24 3.06
C TYR A 234 -6.59 -9.89 1.73
N LYS A 235 -7.18 -8.69 1.65
CA LYS A 235 -7.83 -8.21 0.44
C LYS A 235 -6.83 -8.03 -0.70
N ALA A 236 -5.69 -7.39 -0.44
CA ALA A 236 -4.66 -7.20 -1.46
C ALA A 236 -4.15 -8.54 -2.01
N PHE A 237 -4.01 -9.58 -1.18
CA PHE A 237 -3.54 -10.89 -1.62
C PHE A 237 -4.43 -11.50 -2.71
N TYR A 238 -5.76 -11.42 -2.58
CA TYR A 238 -6.70 -12.01 -3.54
C TYR A 238 -7.07 -11.11 -4.72
N HIS A 239 -6.87 -9.80 -4.58
CA HIS A 239 -7.31 -8.84 -5.59
C HIS A 239 -6.16 -8.20 -6.38
N LEU A 240 -4.94 -8.18 -5.85
CA LEU A 240 -3.74 -7.77 -6.57
C LEU A 240 -3.30 -8.93 -7.48
N PRO A 241 -3.24 -8.78 -8.81
CA PRO A 241 -2.77 -9.85 -9.67
C PRO A 241 -1.25 -10.02 -9.56
N TYR A 242 -0.80 -11.25 -9.25
CA TYR A 242 0.61 -11.61 -9.30
C TYR A 242 1.08 -11.60 -10.76
N THR A 243 2.29 -11.10 -11.04
CA THR A 243 2.86 -11.09 -12.39
C THR A 243 3.85 -12.23 -12.59
N ALA A 244 3.44 -13.28 -13.31
CA ALA A 244 4.37 -14.32 -13.73
C ALA A 244 4.95 -13.97 -15.11
N THR A 245 6.29 -13.99 -15.21
CA THR A 245 7.01 -13.59 -16.42
C THR A 245 7.57 -14.82 -17.14
N ALA A 246 7.32 -14.89 -18.44
CA ALA A 246 7.93 -15.85 -19.34
C ALA A 246 9.34 -15.39 -19.71
N THR A 247 10.34 -16.19 -19.37
CA THR A 247 11.76 -15.90 -19.63
C THR A 247 12.35 -16.80 -20.71
N GLY A 248 11.72 -17.95 -20.99
CA GLY A 248 12.12 -18.86 -22.04
C GLY A 248 11.43 -18.56 -23.37
N LYS A 249 12.07 -18.93 -24.48
CA LYS A 249 11.44 -18.90 -25.81
C LYS A 249 10.91 -20.28 -26.16
N GLY A 250 9.63 -20.37 -26.54
CA GLY A 250 8.98 -21.63 -26.92
C GLY A 250 8.26 -21.51 -28.24
N ASN A 251 8.82 -22.06 -29.32
CA ASN A 251 8.18 -21.98 -30.64
C ASN A 251 7.03 -23.00 -30.82
N SER A 252 6.96 -24.02 -29.96
CA SER A 252 5.87 -24.97 -29.92
C SER A 252 5.85 -25.80 -28.64
N PHE A 253 4.67 -26.28 -28.26
CA PHE A 253 4.45 -27.27 -27.19
C PHE A 253 3.35 -28.25 -27.61
N LYS A 254 3.11 -29.28 -26.80
CA LYS A 254 2.04 -30.27 -27.05
C LYS A 254 0.89 -30.07 -26.09
N MET A 255 -0.32 -30.35 -26.52
CA MET A 255 -1.48 -30.55 -25.63
C MET A 255 -1.49 -32.00 -25.11
N GLU A 256 -2.17 -32.30 -24.00
CA GLU A 256 -2.33 -33.68 -23.50
C GLU A 256 -3.00 -34.63 -24.52
N GLY A 257 -3.81 -34.10 -25.44
CA GLY A 257 -4.36 -34.83 -26.59
C GLY A 257 -3.37 -35.11 -27.74
N GLY A 258 -2.10 -34.75 -27.60
CA GLY A 258 -1.04 -34.98 -28.59
C GLY A 258 -0.96 -33.93 -29.71
N GLN A 259 -1.92 -33.00 -29.78
CA GLN A 259 -1.89 -31.89 -30.73
C GLN A 259 -0.67 -30.99 -30.47
N GLN A 260 0.17 -30.79 -31.50
CA GLN A 260 1.25 -29.80 -31.44
C GLN A 260 0.66 -28.39 -31.66
N ILE A 261 0.91 -27.49 -30.71
CA ILE A 261 0.60 -26.07 -30.85
C ILE A 261 1.89 -25.37 -31.24
N THR A 262 1.91 -24.80 -32.44
CA THR A 262 2.99 -23.90 -32.89
C THR A 262 2.54 -22.47 -32.61
N CYS A 263 3.16 -21.85 -31.62
CA CYS A 263 2.99 -20.43 -31.37
C CYS A 263 4.36 -19.83 -31.10
N ASN A 264 4.64 -18.65 -31.65
CA ASN A 264 5.85 -17.88 -31.31
C ASN A 264 5.66 -17.24 -29.92
N GLY A 265 5.47 -18.09 -28.91
CA GLY A 265 5.16 -17.72 -27.55
C GLY A 265 6.36 -17.83 -26.64
N ASN A 266 6.35 -17.09 -25.53
CA ASN A 266 7.35 -17.30 -24.50
C ASN A 266 6.79 -18.26 -23.44
N THR A 267 7.71 -19.01 -22.82
CA THR A 267 7.41 -19.96 -21.76
C THR A 267 7.93 -19.45 -20.42
N GLY A 268 7.19 -19.74 -19.37
CA GLY A 268 7.55 -19.41 -18.00
C GLY A 268 7.08 -20.50 -17.04
N ASN A 269 7.36 -20.27 -15.77
CA ASN A 269 6.98 -21.14 -14.67
C ASN A 269 6.14 -20.36 -13.68
N PHE A 270 5.07 -20.98 -13.20
CA PHE A 270 4.25 -20.49 -12.10
C PHE A 270 4.45 -21.44 -10.92
N ASN A 271 5.14 -20.96 -9.89
CA ASN A 271 5.59 -21.79 -8.76
C ASN A 271 4.69 -21.54 -7.55
N ILE A 272 3.94 -22.52 -7.09
CA ILE A 272 3.07 -22.38 -5.92
C ILE A 272 3.12 -23.66 -5.08
N GLN A 273 3.08 -23.56 -3.75
CA GLN A 273 3.05 -24.72 -2.84
C GLN A 273 4.17 -25.75 -3.14
N ASN A 274 5.41 -25.29 -3.34
CA ASN A 274 6.56 -26.10 -3.80
C ASN A 274 6.40 -26.84 -5.14
N ASN A 275 5.33 -26.60 -5.90
CA ASN A 275 5.14 -27.17 -7.23
C ASN A 275 5.42 -26.12 -8.30
N ASN A 276 6.04 -26.56 -9.38
CA ASN A 276 6.28 -25.73 -10.56
C ASN A 276 5.27 -26.13 -11.64
N PHE A 277 4.57 -25.15 -12.20
CA PHE A 277 3.65 -25.33 -13.32
C PHE A 277 4.14 -24.53 -14.53
N GLN A 278 4.48 -25.23 -15.60
CA GLN A 278 4.95 -24.57 -16.81
C GLN A 278 3.77 -23.91 -17.51
N PHE A 279 3.99 -22.71 -18.06
CA PHE A 279 3.03 -22.05 -18.91
C PHE A 279 3.65 -21.54 -20.21
N TRP A 280 2.79 -21.31 -21.20
CA TRP A 280 3.10 -20.71 -22.49
C TRP A 280 2.11 -19.59 -22.80
N ILE A 281 2.62 -18.48 -23.30
CA ILE A 281 1.81 -17.34 -23.74
C ILE A 281 1.87 -17.27 -25.26
N CYS A 282 0.75 -17.46 -25.93
CA CYS A 282 0.69 -17.38 -27.39
C CYS A 282 0.10 -16.02 -27.83
N SER A 283 0.34 -15.65 -29.09
CA SER A 283 -0.16 -14.40 -29.68
C SER A 283 -1.67 -14.36 -29.91
N ASP A 284 -2.37 -15.47 -29.68
CA ASP A 284 -3.83 -15.57 -29.72
C ASP A 284 -4.52 -15.02 -28.45
N GLY A 285 -3.74 -14.45 -27.53
CA GLY A 285 -4.24 -13.90 -26.27
C GLY A 285 -4.66 -14.97 -25.27
N LYS A 286 -4.11 -16.19 -25.39
CA LYS A 286 -4.34 -17.30 -24.46
C LYS A 286 -3.06 -17.71 -23.75
N ALA A 287 -3.23 -18.17 -22.51
CA ALA A 287 -2.21 -18.84 -21.74
C ALA A 287 -2.53 -20.34 -21.68
N TYR A 288 -1.50 -21.15 -21.86
CA TYR A 288 -1.57 -22.61 -21.81
C TYR A 288 -0.74 -23.05 -20.60
N PHE A 289 -1.25 -23.94 -19.77
CA PHE A 289 -0.51 -24.46 -18.62
C PHE A 289 -0.40 -25.98 -18.70
N ASP A 290 0.72 -26.50 -18.21
CA ASP A 290 0.90 -27.89 -17.79
C ASP A 290 0.69 -27.94 -16.27
N THR A 291 -0.46 -28.47 -15.84
CA THR A 291 -0.79 -28.63 -14.42
C THR A 291 -0.43 -30.00 -13.87
N SER A 292 0.22 -30.86 -14.66
CA SER A 292 0.57 -32.21 -14.25
C SER A 292 1.73 -32.22 -13.25
N ILE A 293 1.65 -33.12 -12.26
CA ILE A 293 2.69 -33.35 -11.26
C ILE A 293 3.06 -34.85 -11.28
N PRO A 294 4.28 -35.23 -11.68
CA PRO A 294 5.34 -34.37 -12.23
C PRO A 294 5.00 -33.84 -13.63
N GLN A 295 5.60 -32.70 -14.00
CA GLN A 295 5.40 -32.06 -15.31
C GLN A 295 5.73 -33.02 -16.46
N ASN A 296 4.84 -33.07 -17.45
CA ASN A 296 4.98 -33.91 -18.64
C ASN A 296 5.32 -33.09 -19.91
N ASN A 297 5.49 -31.77 -19.77
CA ASN A 297 5.69 -30.76 -20.82
C ASN A 297 4.55 -30.72 -21.83
N LYS A 298 3.32 -30.99 -21.39
CA LYS A 298 2.12 -30.89 -22.22
C LYS A 298 1.08 -30.05 -21.52
N ALA A 299 0.53 -29.08 -22.26
CA ALA A 299 -0.55 -28.28 -21.74
C ALA A 299 -1.84 -29.10 -21.61
N ASP A 300 -2.48 -29.00 -20.45
CA ASP A 300 -3.75 -29.64 -20.12
C ASP A 300 -4.88 -28.62 -20.00
N ILE A 301 -4.56 -27.36 -19.69
CA ILE A 301 -5.53 -26.27 -19.62
C ILE A 301 -5.17 -25.10 -20.54
N VAL A 302 -6.22 -24.45 -21.07
CA VAL A 302 -6.13 -23.26 -21.91
C VAL A 302 -7.03 -22.18 -21.32
N ILE A 303 -6.46 -21.00 -21.08
CA ILE A 303 -7.12 -19.93 -20.33
C ILE A 303 -7.03 -18.63 -21.12
N SER A 304 -8.17 -17.97 -21.25
CA SER A 304 -8.28 -16.62 -21.82
C SER A 304 -8.37 -15.58 -20.70
N GLN A 305 -8.07 -14.33 -21.02
CA GLN A 305 -8.20 -13.22 -20.07
C GLN A 305 -9.64 -13.14 -19.51
N GLY A 306 -9.75 -12.93 -18.20
CA GLY A 306 -11.00 -12.88 -17.42
C GLY A 306 -11.52 -14.25 -16.96
N GLN A 307 -10.96 -15.36 -17.44
CA GLN A 307 -11.42 -16.70 -17.05
C GLN A 307 -10.83 -17.14 -15.71
N SER A 308 -11.63 -17.87 -14.93
CA SER A 308 -11.16 -18.58 -13.75
C SER A 308 -10.69 -19.98 -14.12
N PHE A 309 -9.72 -20.50 -13.37
CA PHE A 309 -9.13 -21.82 -13.61
C PHE A 309 -8.61 -22.44 -12.31
N LEU A 310 -8.41 -23.75 -12.34
CA LEU A 310 -7.90 -24.53 -11.22
C LEU A 310 -6.50 -25.05 -11.54
N ILE A 311 -5.62 -25.01 -10.54
CA ILE A 311 -4.38 -25.80 -10.51
C ILE A 311 -4.41 -26.58 -9.20
N GLY A 312 -4.45 -27.92 -9.29
CA GLY A 312 -4.76 -28.76 -8.14
C GLY A 312 -6.14 -28.43 -7.55
N SER A 313 -6.20 -28.11 -6.25
CA SER A 313 -7.41 -27.66 -5.55
C SER A 313 -7.56 -26.13 -5.47
N SER A 314 -6.56 -25.38 -5.93
CA SER A 314 -6.50 -23.92 -5.80
C SER A 314 -7.15 -23.23 -6.99
N ASN A 315 -7.91 -22.16 -6.71
CA ASN A 315 -8.64 -21.40 -7.73
C ASN A 315 -7.97 -20.05 -8.01
N PHE A 316 -7.97 -19.68 -9.28
CA PHE A 316 -7.30 -18.52 -9.81
C PHE A 316 -8.17 -17.79 -10.82
N THR A 317 -7.87 -16.52 -11.08
CA THR A 317 -8.39 -15.79 -12.24
C THR A 317 -7.24 -15.24 -13.07
N MET A 318 -7.33 -15.41 -14.38
CA MET A 318 -6.41 -14.80 -15.34
C MET A 318 -6.82 -13.35 -15.59
N ASN A 319 -6.23 -12.39 -14.89
CA ASN A 319 -6.62 -10.97 -15.00
C ASN A 319 -6.12 -10.32 -16.29
N TYR A 320 -4.87 -10.61 -16.67
CA TYR A 320 -4.24 -10.02 -17.86
C TYR A 320 -3.35 -11.03 -18.56
N ILE A 321 -3.36 -10.99 -19.89
CA ILE A 321 -2.39 -11.68 -20.74
C ILE A 321 -1.69 -10.61 -21.59
N ASP A 322 -0.54 -10.15 -21.12
CA ASP A 322 0.28 -9.16 -21.82
C ASP A 322 1.31 -9.92 -22.69
N THR A 323 0.89 -10.26 -23.90
CA THR A 323 1.72 -11.00 -24.85
C THR A 323 2.97 -10.21 -25.27
N PRO A 324 4.13 -10.85 -25.46
CA PRO A 324 4.35 -12.30 -25.35
C PRO A 324 4.84 -12.76 -23.96
N ASP A 325 5.00 -11.87 -22.98
CA ASP A 325 5.92 -12.12 -21.86
C ASP A 325 5.27 -12.30 -20.50
N LYS A 326 4.06 -11.80 -20.26
CA LYS A 326 3.52 -11.72 -18.90
C LYS A 326 2.09 -12.19 -18.83
N ILE A 327 1.83 -13.07 -17.86
CA ILE A 327 0.48 -13.32 -17.36
C ILE A 327 0.32 -12.66 -16.01
N ARG A 328 -0.90 -12.31 -15.67
CA ARG A 328 -1.24 -11.82 -14.34
C ARG A 328 -2.40 -12.57 -13.75
N VAL A 329 -2.16 -13.17 -12.59
CA VAL A 329 -3.04 -14.14 -11.98
C VAL A 329 -3.41 -13.68 -10.57
N SER A 330 -4.70 -13.55 -10.29
CA SER A 330 -5.20 -13.36 -8.93
C SER A 330 -5.52 -14.70 -8.29
N PHE A 331 -5.08 -14.87 -7.05
CA PHE A 331 -5.46 -15.96 -6.17
C PHE A 331 -6.93 -15.78 -5.74
N LYS A 332 -7.62 -16.87 -5.39
CA LYS A 332 -8.98 -16.82 -4.83
C LYS A 332 -9.05 -17.34 -3.40
N PRO A 333 -10.08 -16.92 -2.62
CA PRO A 333 -10.28 -17.39 -1.26
C PRO A 333 -10.21 -18.91 -1.12
N ALA A 334 -9.77 -19.37 0.05
CA ALA A 334 -9.43 -20.77 0.36
C ALA A 334 -8.13 -21.29 -0.27
N TYR A 335 -7.23 -20.40 -0.73
CA TYR A 335 -5.86 -20.79 -1.10
C TYR A 335 -5.10 -21.34 0.13
N PRO A 336 -4.61 -22.60 0.09
CA PRO A 336 -3.80 -23.17 1.15
C PRO A 336 -2.33 -22.74 1.03
N PHE A 337 -1.71 -22.35 2.13
CA PHE A 337 -0.25 -22.29 2.24
C PHE A 337 0.22 -23.63 2.84
N ASN A 338 1.26 -24.25 2.27
CA ASN A 338 1.73 -25.57 2.73
C ASN A 338 3.17 -25.53 3.27
N ASP A 339 3.85 -24.41 3.08
CA ASP A 339 5.31 -24.31 3.07
C ASP A 339 5.80 -22.86 3.26
N PHE A 340 5.00 -22.00 3.89
CA PHE A 340 5.39 -20.61 4.08
C PHE A 340 6.67 -20.51 4.91
N VAL A 341 6.77 -21.29 5.97
CA VAL A 341 7.99 -21.47 6.76
C VAL A 341 8.20 -22.96 7.04
N VAL A 342 9.42 -23.45 6.84
CA VAL A 342 9.76 -24.84 7.13
C VAL A 342 9.78 -25.07 8.64
N ALA A 343 8.87 -25.92 9.14
CA ALA A 343 8.77 -26.37 10.54
C ALA A 343 10.12 -26.82 11.15
N ASP A 344 10.48 -26.28 12.31
CA ASP A 344 11.68 -26.55 13.12
C ASP A 344 11.29 -26.19 14.58
N GLU A 345 11.86 -26.85 15.58
CA GLU A 345 11.64 -26.53 16.99
C GLU A 345 12.20 -25.14 17.38
N SER A 346 13.06 -24.54 16.55
CA SER A 346 13.68 -23.23 16.76
C SER A 346 12.81 -22.01 16.39
N HIS A 347 11.56 -22.21 15.94
CA HIS A 347 10.71 -21.11 15.47
C HIS A 347 10.38 -20.09 16.56
N ASN A 348 10.28 -18.84 16.13
CA ASN A 348 9.84 -17.75 16.99
C ASN A 348 8.36 -17.95 17.29
N LYS A 349 8.07 -18.03 18.58
CA LYS A 349 6.72 -18.33 19.07
C LYS A 349 6.01 -17.02 19.30
N LEU A 350 5.70 -16.30 18.22
CA LEU A 350 5.19 -14.93 18.32
C LEU A 350 3.68 -14.87 18.21
N LEU A 351 3.11 -13.98 19.03
CA LEU A 351 1.70 -13.64 19.06
C LEU A 351 1.55 -12.11 19.12
N PRO A 352 0.38 -11.57 18.73
CA PRO A 352 0.04 -10.19 19.04
C PRO A 352 0.09 -9.94 20.55
N ILE A 353 0.67 -8.82 20.97
CA ILE A 353 0.88 -8.46 22.38
C ILE A 353 -0.42 -8.48 23.20
N ASP A 354 -1.53 -8.12 22.56
CA ASP A 354 -2.89 -8.04 23.12
C ASP A 354 -3.77 -9.27 22.83
N ASP A 355 -3.20 -10.34 22.26
CA ASP A 355 -3.93 -11.56 21.87
C ASP A 355 -5.05 -11.33 20.83
N ASP A 356 -5.07 -10.19 20.13
CA ASP A 356 -6.07 -9.90 19.10
C ASP A 356 -5.82 -10.75 17.84
N LYS A 357 -6.70 -11.74 17.62
CA LYS A 357 -6.65 -12.62 16.44
C LYS A 357 -6.82 -11.86 15.12
N GLY A 358 -7.46 -10.68 15.13
CA GLY A 358 -7.62 -9.82 13.95
C GLY A 358 -6.33 -9.19 13.42
N LYS A 359 -5.23 -9.34 14.17
CA LYS A 359 -3.88 -8.92 13.77
C LYS A 359 -3.10 -10.00 13.03
N GLY A 360 -3.49 -11.27 13.14
CA GLY A 360 -2.84 -12.38 12.44
C GLY A 360 -3.39 -12.54 11.02
N LEU A 361 -2.51 -12.69 10.02
CA LEU A 361 -2.92 -12.97 8.63
C LEU A 361 -2.62 -14.41 8.20
N LEU A 362 -1.50 -14.96 8.66
CA LEU A 362 -1.07 -16.32 8.33
C LEU A 362 -0.60 -17.01 9.60
N SER A 363 -0.95 -18.29 9.77
CA SER A 363 -0.50 -19.09 10.91
C SER A 363 0.06 -20.45 10.52
N MET A 364 1.14 -20.90 11.17
CA MET A 364 1.80 -22.20 10.97
C MET A 364 1.11 -23.35 11.72
N GLY A 365 -0.22 -23.30 11.81
CA GLY A 365 -1.03 -24.19 12.65
C GLY A 365 -1.47 -23.56 13.97
N PHE A 366 -1.76 -24.41 14.97
CA PHE A 366 -2.31 -24.02 16.27
C PHE A 366 -1.50 -24.60 17.42
N TRP A 367 -1.36 -23.84 18.51
CA TRP A 367 -0.74 -24.25 19.78
C TRP A 367 -1.62 -25.19 20.61
N ASP A 368 -2.93 -25.07 20.45
CA ASP A 368 -3.93 -25.94 21.07
C ASP A 368 -5.19 -25.87 20.19
N ILE A 369 -5.58 -27.02 19.63
CA ILE A 369 -6.77 -27.13 18.77
C ILE A 369 -8.06 -26.76 19.52
N ASN A 370 -8.08 -26.92 20.85
CA ASN A 370 -9.23 -26.61 21.70
C ASN A 370 -9.30 -25.12 22.04
N LEU A 371 -8.15 -24.45 22.16
CA LEU A 371 -8.08 -23.00 22.47
C LEU A 371 -7.96 -22.12 21.22
N GLN A 372 -7.78 -22.72 20.03
CA GLN A 372 -7.63 -22.02 18.75
C GLN A 372 -6.60 -20.88 18.81
N LYS A 373 -5.45 -21.12 19.44
CA LYS A 373 -4.35 -20.15 19.48
C LYS A 373 -3.42 -20.39 18.28
N PRO A 374 -3.44 -19.57 17.22
CA PRO A 374 -2.60 -19.79 16.05
C PRO A 374 -1.12 -19.51 16.34
N ILE A 375 -0.22 -20.25 15.70
CA ILE A 375 1.20 -19.89 15.63
C ILE A 375 1.33 -18.86 14.51
N SER A 376 1.46 -17.57 14.81
CA SER A 376 1.42 -16.55 13.75
C SER A 376 2.73 -16.53 12.94
N ALA A 377 2.61 -16.50 11.61
CA ALA A 377 3.71 -16.23 10.68
C ALA A 377 3.68 -14.80 10.15
N VAL A 378 2.52 -14.14 10.21
CA VAL A 378 2.35 -12.74 9.84
C VAL A 378 1.48 -12.06 10.89
N ILE A 379 2.01 -11.02 11.53
CA ILE A 379 1.31 -10.21 12.54
C ILE A 379 1.34 -8.75 12.10
N PHE A 380 0.20 -8.08 12.20
CA PHE A 380 0.07 -6.65 12.00
C PHE A 380 -0.02 -5.93 13.33
N ASN A 381 0.56 -4.74 13.36
CA ASN A 381 0.27 -3.75 14.39
C ASN A 381 -0.12 -2.44 13.72
N GLY A 382 -1.28 -1.93 14.07
CA GLY A 382 -1.84 -0.72 13.50
C GLY A 382 -2.14 0.26 14.60
N THR A 383 -1.71 1.51 14.44
CA THR A 383 -2.19 2.66 15.21
C THR A 383 -2.99 3.58 14.28
N ASP A 384 -3.66 4.58 14.83
CA ASP A 384 -4.33 5.62 14.04
C ASP A 384 -3.38 6.37 13.09
N SER A 385 -2.06 6.34 13.37
CA SER A 385 -1.03 7.10 12.65
C SER A 385 -0.17 6.29 11.67
N GLY A 386 -0.15 4.96 11.72
CA GLY A 386 0.65 4.14 10.79
C GLY A 386 0.45 2.63 10.94
N LYS A 387 1.06 1.85 10.04
CA LYS A 387 0.86 0.39 9.95
C LYS A 387 2.19 -0.34 9.89
N THR A 388 2.36 -1.34 10.75
CA THR A 388 3.51 -2.22 10.73
C THR A 388 3.09 -3.66 10.58
N ALA A 389 3.96 -4.47 9.99
CA ALA A 389 3.77 -5.90 9.85
C ALA A 389 5.09 -6.62 10.12
N TRP A 390 5.04 -7.65 10.95
CA TRP A 390 6.11 -8.62 11.09
C TRP A 390 5.75 -9.88 10.30
N VAL A 391 6.74 -10.47 9.65
CA VAL A 391 6.66 -11.70 8.88
C VAL A 391 7.82 -12.59 9.27
N ALA A 392 7.54 -13.85 9.56
CA ALA A 392 8.58 -14.86 9.75
C ALA A 392 9.46 -14.95 8.50
N ASP A 393 10.76 -15.23 8.66
CA ASP A 393 11.67 -15.26 7.51
C ASP A 393 11.37 -16.47 6.61
N PHE A 394 10.63 -16.24 5.54
CA PHE A 394 10.32 -17.26 4.53
C PHE A 394 11.49 -17.55 3.59
N SER A 395 12.60 -16.80 3.69
CA SER A 395 13.79 -16.95 2.83
C SER A 395 14.89 -17.84 3.41
N ARG A 396 14.62 -18.55 4.51
CA ARG A 396 15.57 -19.47 5.18
C ARG A 396 16.21 -20.50 4.26
N THR A 397 15.44 -21.02 3.32
CA THR A 397 15.92 -22.00 2.33
C THR A 397 16.57 -21.34 1.11
N GLY A 398 16.65 -20.01 1.09
CA GLY A 398 17.16 -19.17 0.00
C GLY A 398 16.06 -18.53 -0.84
N LEU A 399 16.29 -17.30 -1.30
CA LEU A 399 15.35 -16.53 -2.15
C LEU A 399 14.99 -17.22 -3.48
N ALA A 400 15.80 -18.17 -3.93
CA ALA A 400 15.52 -18.93 -5.15
C ALA A 400 14.42 -19.99 -4.96
N ASN A 401 14.18 -20.41 -3.71
CA ASN A 401 13.21 -21.45 -3.36
C ASN A 401 11.85 -20.87 -2.94
N THR A 402 11.68 -19.55 -2.97
CA THR A 402 10.42 -18.91 -2.63
C THR A 402 9.44 -18.98 -3.81
N GLY A 403 8.23 -19.44 -3.53
CA GLY A 403 7.14 -19.53 -4.50
C GLY A 403 6.56 -18.17 -4.88
N ASP A 404 5.75 -18.18 -5.93
CA ASP A 404 4.97 -17.04 -6.40
C ASP A 404 3.87 -16.64 -5.41
N ASP A 405 3.42 -17.55 -4.55
CA ASP A 405 2.54 -17.29 -3.41
C ASP A 405 3.25 -16.54 -2.28
N HIS A 406 4.51 -16.87 -1.93
CA HIS A 406 5.31 -16.05 -1.01
C HIS A 406 5.52 -14.64 -1.56
N ARG A 407 5.81 -14.53 -2.86
CA ARG A 407 5.99 -13.24 -3.55
C ARG A 407 4.71 -12.42 -3.56
N GLN A 408 3.58 -13.07 -3.85
CA GLN A 408 2.27 -12.43 -3.82
C GLN A 408 1.94 -11.95 -2.40
N LEU A 409 2.20 -12.76 -1.37
CA LEU A 409 2.02 -12.34 0.01
C LEU A 409 2.89 -11.12 0.33
N LEU A 410 4.19 -11.13 0.03
CA LEU A 410 5.04 -9.96 0.28
C LEU A 410 4.53 -8.71 -0.46
N SER A 411 4.09 -8.85 -1.72
CA SER A 411 3.52 -7.73 -2.47
C SER A 411 2.25 -7.18 -1.80
N SER A 412 1.38 -8.06 -1.26
CA SER A 412 0.15 -7.67 -0.58
C SER A 412 0.44 -6.96 0.74
N LEU A 413 1.45 -7.40 1.48
CA LEU A 413 1.94 -6.75 2.68
C LEU A 413 2.45 -5.34 2.37
N ILE A 414 3.36 -5.20 1.41
CA ILE A 414 3.91 -3.89 1.00
C ILE A 414 2.79 -2.95 0.58
N PHE A 415 1.85 -3.44 -0.22
CA PHE A 415 0.69 -2.66 -0.66
C PHE A 415 -0.25 -2.27 0.50
N SER A 416 -0.34 -3.09 1.54
CA SER A 416 -1.22 -2.83 2.69
C SER A 416 -0.67 -1.76 3.63
N VAL A 417 0.65 -1.74 3.84
CA VAL A 417 1.32 -0.82 4.78
C VAL A 417 1.74 0.50 4.13
N MET A 418 1.94 0.52 2.80
CA MET A 418 2.45 1.70 2.13
C MET A 418 1.58 2.93 2.36
N ASN A 419 2.23 4.09 2.45
CA ASN A 419 1.54 5.37 2.46
C ASN A 419 0.90 5.64 1.10
N LYS A 420 -0.42 5.53 1.04
CA LYS A 420 -1.22 5.82 -0.16
C LYS A 420 -1.60 7.30 -0.25
N ASN A 421 -1.35 8.09 0.81
CA ASN A 421 -1.62 9.51 0.80
C ASN A 421 -0.53 10.23 -0.02
N GLN A 422 -0.88 10.70 -1.22
CA GLN A 422 0.01 11.53 -2.03
C GLN A 422 0.10 12.98 -1.51
N LYS A 423 0.05 13.23 -0.20
CA LYS A 423 0.03 14.60 0.35
C LYS A 423 1.41 15.26 0.23
N GLN A 424 1.70 15.89 -0.91
CA GLN A 424 2.60 17.04 -0.90
C GLN A 424 1.89 18.15 -0.12
N LYS A 425 2.43 18.52 1.04
CA LYS A 425 2.00 19.68 1.82
C LYS A 425 2.20 20.94 0.96
N PHE A 426 1.17 21.39 0.27
CA PHE A 426 1.03 22.82 0.07
C PHE A 426 0.54 23.40 1.40
N GLN A 427 1.04 24.58 1.78
CA GLN A 427 0.30 25.40 2.73
C GLN A 427 -1.08 25.61 2.10
N GLN A 428 -2.10 24.94 2.65
CA GLN A 428 -3.46 25.04 2.17
C GLN A 428 -3.89 26.50 2.29
N ILE A 429 -4.10 27.15 1.15
CA ILE A 429 -4.79 28.43 1.09
C ILE A 429 -5.95 28.34 0.08
N GLY A 430 -6.48 27.11 -0.13
CA GLY A 430 -7.54 26.81 -1.10
C GLY A 430 -8.63 25.89 -0.55
N GLN A 431 -9.83 25.95 -1.15
CA GLN A 431 -11.02 25.17 -0.80
C GLN A 431 -10.89 23.73 -1.31
N VAL A 432 -11.40 22.75 -0.55
CA VAL A 432 -11.37 21.32 -0.92
C VAL A 432 -12.79 20.80 -1.12
N THR A 433 -13.05 20.18 -2.26
CA THR A 433 -14.30 19.46 -2.57
C THR A 433 -13.99 17.97 -2.74
N SER A 434 -14.68 17.11 -2.00
CA SER A 434 -14.49 15.64 -2.10
C SER A 434 -15.61 14.98 -2.91
N TYR A 435 -15.26 13.96 -3.69
CA TYR A 435 -16.19 13.07 -4.39
C TYR A 435 -15.85 11.62 -4.03
N ILE A 436 -16.87 10.82 -3.71
CA ILE A 436 -16.71 9.39 -3.42
C ILE A 436 -17.17 8.62 -4.64
N ASN A 437 -16.30 7.77 -5.19
CA ASN A 437 -16.66 6.89 -6.30
C ASN A 437 -16.41 5.42 -5.91
N VAL A 438 -17.21 4.54 -6.51
CA VAL A 438 -17.19 3.09 -6.35
C VAL A 438 -17.02 2.50 -7.74
N ASN A 439 -15.82 2.01 -8.05
CA ASN A 439 -15.59 1.30 -9.31
C ASN A 439 -15.46 -0.19 -9.01
N ASN A 440 -16.37 -1.00 -9.56
CA ASN A 440 -16.42 -2.46 -9.35
C ASN A 440 -15.16 -3.20 -9.86
N THR A 441 -14.29 -2.55 -10.63
CA THR A 441 -13.02 -3.13 -11.06
C THR A 441 -11.90 -2.92 -10.04
N ASP A 442 -12.11 -2.14 -8.97
CA ASP A 442 -11.04 -1.74 -8.06
C ASP A 442 -10.83 -2.73 -6.90
N ILE A 443 -9.57 -2.97 -6.54
CA ILE A 443 -9.16 -3.63 -5.30
C ILE A 443 -9.71 -2.88 -4.07
N LEU A 444 -9.99 -1.59 -4.22
CA LEU A 444 -10.44 -0.69 -3.17
C LEU A 444 -11.87 -0.25 -3.51
N ASP A 445 -12.86 -0.81 -2.80
CA ASP A 445 -14.29 -0.67 -3.14
C ASP A 445 -14.74 0.80 -3.16
N ILE A 446 -14.01 1.69 -2.49
CA ILE A 446 -14.33 3.10 -2.35
C ILE A 446 -13.02 3.87 -2.39
N TYR A 447 -12.88 4.81 -3.32
CA TYR A 447 -11.81 5.80 -3.28
C TYR A 447 -12.41 7.21 -3.23
N ARG A 448 -11.83 8.05 -2.38
CA ARG A 448 -12.23 9.45 -2.25
C ARG A 448 -11.32 10.29 -3.13
N ILE A 449 -11.92 11.14 -3.94
CA ILE A 449 -11.24 12.09 -4.80
C ILE A 449 -11.36 13.46 -4.15
N ASP A 450 -10.24 14.03 -3.72
CA ASP A 450 -10.17 15.36 -3.15
C ASP A 450 -9.70 16.35 -4.23
N LEU A 451 -10.57 17.32 -4.57
CA LEU A 451 -10.26 18.42 -5.47
C LEU A 451 -9.93 19.68 -4.65
N SER A 452 -8.69 20.15 -4.72
CA SER A 452 -8.30 21.41 -4.10
C SER A 452 -8.30 22.53 -5.14
N VAL A 453 -8.98 23.64 -4.85
CA VAL A 453 -9.04 24.84 -5.69
C VAL A 453 -8.41 25.99 -4.90
N GLY A 454 -7.20 26.38 -5.28
CA GLY A 454 -6.50 27.56 -4.76
C GLY A 454 -6.55 28.71 -5.76
N LYS A 455 -6.44 29.96 -5.31
CA LYS A 455 -6.14 31.10 -6.20
C LYS A 455 -4.67 31.47 -6.08
N PRO A 456 -3.96 31.81 -7.17
CA PRO A 456 -2.67 32.47 -7.04
C PRO A 456 -2.88 33.81 -6.32
N PHE A 457 -1.97 34.13 -5.40
CA PHE A 457 -2.01 35.33 -4.57
C PHE A 457 -1.97 36.62 -5.38
#